data_AF-A0A410NWH5-F1
#
_entry.id   AF-A0A410NWH5-F1
#
_cell.length_a   1.000
_cell.length_b   1.000
_cell.length_c   1.000
_cell.angle_alpha   90.00
_cell.angle_beta   90.00
_cell.angle_gamma   90.00
#
_symmetry.space_group_name_H-M   'P 1'
#
loop_
_entity.id
_entity.type
_entity.pdbx_description
1 polymer ?
#
loop_
_entity_poly.entity_id
_entity_poly.type
_entity_poly.pdbx_seq_one_letter_code
_entity_poly.pdbx_strand_id
1 'polypeptide(L)'
;MLSNGMTDWIEVYRPVLGEEIAGLVWMPITADTPKLASELQMASYSFSGAAFVRFTNQDAINLSWRQVEDRFVLATAQDAAWGAHSLDRIQAAGDLWIGLIGSTLRSVELFTLPDDEHRRVVVVKHRTTNGSFWVGTGGKDFVGDQDDLWVGVDRDPSNYSELVSLGVAEPEAR
;
A
#
# COMPACT_ATOMS: atom_id res chain seq x y z
N MET A 1 -19.09 -15.96 11.78
CA MET A 1 -18.45 -15.02 12.72
C MET A 1 -16.97 -14.98 12.37
N LEU A 2 -16.54 -13.97 11.63
CA LEU A 2 -15.11 -13.67 11.41
C LEU A 2 -14.67 -12.80 12.59
N SER A 3 -13.69 -13.27 13.36
CA SER A 3 -13.27 -12.70 14.62
C SER A 3 -12.46 -11.40 14.44
N ASN A 4 -12.89 -10.34 15.13
CA ASN A 4 -12.13 -9.22 15.69
C ASN A 4 -10.78 -8.84 15.02
N GLY A 5 -10.77 -7.84 14.13
CA GLY A 5 -9.58 -7.00 13.93
C GLY A 5 -8.89 -7.05 12.55
N MET A 6 -9.46 -7.75 11.57
CA MET A 6 -9.04 -7.63 10.16
C MET A 6 -9.92 -6.59 9.44
N THR A 7 -9.27 -5.58 8.86
CA THR A 7 -9.90 -4.62 7.97
C THR A 7 -10.56 -5.36 6.81
N ASP A 8 -11.84 -5.10 6.57
CA ASP A 8 -12.52 -5.58 5.37
C ASP A 8 -12.11 -4.73 4.18
N TRP A 9 -11.05 -5.17 3.51
CA TRP A 9 -10.47 -4.46 2.37
C TRP A 9 -11.44 -4.31 1.20
N ILE A 10 -12.38 -5.23 1.03
CA ILE A 10 -13.37 -5.13 -0.04
C ILE A 10 -14.33 -3.97 0.27
N GLU A 11 -14.81 -3.86 1.50
CA GLU A 11 -15.66 -2.74 1.93
C GLU A 11 -14.92 -1.39 1.84
N VAL A 12 -13.62 -1.36 2.15
CA VAL A 12 -12.79 -0.14 2.02
C VAL A 12 -12.72 0.35 0.57
N TYR A 13 -12.54 -0.56 -0.40
CA TYR A 13 -12.42 -0.18 -1.81
C TYR A 13 -13.76 -0.05 -2.54
N ARG A 14 -14.82 -0.71 -2.09
CA ARG A 14 -16.15 -0.68 -2.73
C ARG A 14 -16.62 0.75 -3.11
N PRO A 15 -16.57 1.76 -2.24
CA PRO A 15 -17.11 3.09 -2.58
C PRO A 15 -16.31 3.82 -3.67
N VAL A 16 -15.06 3.44 -3.92
CA VAL A 16 -14.16 4.14 -4.87
C VAL A 16 -13.95 3.37 -6.18
N LEU A 17 -14.49 2.15 -6.30
CA LEU A 17 -14.44 1.38 -7.54
C LEU A 17 -15.30 2.07 -8.61
N GLY A 18 -14.71 2.29 -9.79
CA GLY A 18 -15.34 3.04 -10.88
C GLY A 18 -15.15 4.55 -10.80
N GLU A 19 -14.50 5.08 -9.76
CA GLU A 19 -14.21 6.51 -9.63
C GLU A 19 -12.90 6.91 -10.30
N GLU A 20 -12.82 8.18 -10.70
CA GLU A 20 -11.62 8.78 -11.28
C GLU A 20 -10.64 9.24 -10.19
N ILE A 21 -9.36 8.94 -10.39
CA ILE A 21 -8.26 9.38 -9.52
C ILE A 21 -7.99 10.86 -9.78
N ALA A 22 -8.34 11.69 -8.80
CA ALA A 22 -8.20 13.15 -8.88
C ALA A 22 -6.87 13.66 -8.32
N GLY A 23 -6.12 12.82 -7.60
CA GLY A 23 -4.82 13.19 -7.06
C GLY A 23 -4.20 12.08 -6.23
N LEU A 24 -2.86 12.09 -6.19
CA LEU A 24 -2.03 11.14 -5.45
C LEU A 24 -1.02 11.95 -4.66
N VAL A 25 -0.98 11.77 -3.34
CA VAL A 25 -0.11 12.52 -2.45
C VAL A 25 0.67 11.55 -1.56
N TRP A 26 1.98 11.76 -1.49
CA TRP A 26 2.85 11.15 -0.50
C TRP A 26 2.75 11.93 0.79
N MET A 27 2.40 11.26 1.89
CA MET A 27 2.38 11.90 3.19
C MET A 27 3.60 11.45 3.99
N PRO A 28 4.70 12.23 3.97
CA PRO A 28 5.83 11.97 4.85
C PRO A 28 5.42 12.26 6.30
N ILE A 29 5.78 11.33 7.18
CA ILE A 29 5.67 11.37 8.63
C ILE A 29 7.11 11.20 9.14
N THR A 30 7.46 11.82 10.26
CA THR A 30 8.81 11.77 10.82
C THR A 30 9.24 10.33 11.13
N ALA A 31 10.36 9.88 10.56
CA ALA A 31 10.99 8.61 10.91
C ALA A 31 11.52 8.64 12.35
N ASP A 32 11.36 7.54 13.08
CA ASP A 32 11.69 7.42 14.49
C ASP A 32 12.79 6.39 14.78
N THR A 33 13.62 6.07 13.77
CA THR A 33 14.67 5.05 13.87
C THR A 33 16.08 5.66 13.94
N PRO A 34 16.67 5.81 15.15
CA PRO A 34 18.02 6.37 15.34
C PRO A 34 19.12 5.63 14.57
N LYS A 35 18.91 4.35 14.26
CA LYS A 35 19.89 3.49 13.59
C LYS A 35 20.06 3.85 12.10
N LEU A 36 19.04 4.43 11.47
CA LEU A 36 19.13 4.86 10.07
C LEU A 36 20.23 5.90 9.85
N ALA A 37 20.41 6.81 10.81
CA ALA A 37 21.43 7.84 10.76
C ALA A 37 22.86 7.25 10.66
N SER A 38 23.08 6.03 11.19
CA SER A 38 24.36 5.33 11.10
C SER A 38 24.58 4.57 9.79
N GLU A 39 23.51 4.33 9.03
CA GLU A 39 23.54 3.54 7.78
C GLU A 39 23.57 4.44 6.53
N LEU A 40 23.18 5.71 6.67
CA LEU A 40 23.14 6.69 5.59
C LEU A 40 24.53 7.33 5.38
N GLN A 41 25.21 6.95 4.30
CA GLN A 41 26.59 7.41 3.99
C GLN A 41 26.65 8.77 3.25
N MET A 42 25.52 9.45 3.05
CA MET A 42 25.41 10.74 2.35
C MET A 42 24.20 11.53 2.86
N ALA A 43 24.15 12.84 2.58
CA ALA A 43 23.01 13.69 2.94
C ALA A 43 21.70 13.09 2.42
N SER A 44 20.82 12.70 3.33
CA SER A 44 19.65 11.88 3.04
C SER A 44 18.46 12.36 3.88
N TYR A 45 17.25 12.19 3.36
CA TYR A 45 16.00 12.43 4.07
C TYR A 45 15.34 11.09 4.38
N SER A 46 14.84 10.89 5.60
CA SER A 46 14.10 9.71 6.01
C SER A 46 12.74 10.13 6.57
N PHE A 47 11.69 9.45 6.11
CA PHE A 47 10.32 9.70 6.49
C PHE A 47 9.54 8.39 6.42
N SER A 48 8.73 8.15 7.45
CA SER A 48 7.62 7.22 7.40
C SER A 48 6.57 7.75 6.43
N GLY A 49 5.79 6.92 5.76
CA GLY A 49 5.07 7.40 4.59
C GLY A 49 3.76 6.72 4.32
N ALA A 50 2.65 7.46 4.27
CA ALA A 50 1.37 6.92 3.82
C ALA A 50 1.10 7.31 2.35
N ALA A 51 0.33 6.47 1.63
CA ALA A 51 -0.18 6.79 0.31
C ALA A 51 -1.61 7.32 0.42
N PHE A 52 -1.80 8.58 0.05
CA PHE A 52 -3.12 9.21 0.04
C PHE A 52 -3.66 9.29 -1.39
N VAL A 53 -4.73 8.54 -1.65
CA VAL A 53 -5.38 8.43 -2.96
C VAL A 53 -6.71 9.15 -2.93
N ARG A 54 -6.83 10.25 -3.68
CA ARG A 54 -8.04 11.09 -3.74
C ARG A 54 -8.86 10.79 -4.99
N PHE A 55 -10.18 10.73 -4.83
CA PHE A 55 -11.15 10.50 -5.90
C PHE A 55 -12.03 11.73 -6.15
N THR A 56 -12.65 11.82 -7.33
CA THR A 56 -13.42 13.02 -7.74
C THR A 56 -14.73 13.19 -6.97
N ASN A 57 -15.46 12.10 -6.67
CA ASN A 57 -16.79 12.16 -6.05
C ASN A 57 -16.88 11.49 -4.66
N GLN A 58 -15.75 11.12 -4.07
CA GLN A 58 -15.64 10.39 -2.80
C GLN A 58 -14.50 10.96 -1.97
N ASP A 59 -14.52 10.69 -0.67
CA ASP A 59 -13.37 10.93 0.22
C ASP A 59 -12.15 10.07 -0.20
N ALA A 60 -10.97 10.45 0.28
CA ALA A 60 -9.73 9.77 -0.07
C ALA A 60 -9.49 8.49 0.73
N ILE A 61 -8.77 7.55 0.13
CA ILE A 61 -8.22 6.40 0.86
C ILE A 61 -6.81 6.74 1.32
N ASN A 62 -6.57 6.58 2.61
CA ASN A 62 -5.25 6.73 3.22
C ASN A 62 -4.68 5.36 3.60
N LEU A 63 -3.71 4.91 2.81
CA LEU A 63 -3.06 3.62 2.95
C LEU A 63 -1.77 3.76 3.75
N SER A 64 -1.66 2.96 4.80
CA SER A 64 -0.50 2.84 5.67
C SER A 64 -0.25 1.35 6.00
N TRP A 65 0.51 1.03 7.03
CA TRP A 65 0.72 -0.33 7.55
C TRP A 65 0.82 -0.28 9.08
N ARG A 66 0.80 -1.45 9.70
CA ARG A 66 1.02 -1.62 11.14
C ARG A 66 1.83 -2.88 11.38
N GLN A 67 2.58 -2.91 12.48
CA GLN A 67 3.17 -4.15 12.96
C GLN A 67 2.09 -5.00 13.66
N VAL A 68 1.97 -6.26 13.25
CA VAL A 68 1.19 -7.28 13.95
C VAL A 68 2.12 -8.44 14.23
N GLU A 69 2.43 -8.65 15.51
CA GLU A 69 3.41 -9.65 15.97
C GLU A 69 4.81 -9.38 15.37
N ASP A 70 5.33 -10.29 14.56
CA ASP A 70 6.65 -10.22 13.92
C ASP A 70 6.59 -9.69 12.48
N ARG A 71 5.43 -9.24 11.99
CA ARG A 71 5.22 -8.84 10.59
C ARG A 71 4.59 -7.46 10.45
N PHE A 72 4.90 -6.78 9.35
CA PHE A 72 4.23 -5.55 8.94
C PHE A 72 3.17 -5.85 7.87
N VAL A 73 1.95 -5.34 8.09
CA VAL A 73 0.80 -5.58 7.22
C VAL A 73 0.15 -4.27 6.82
N LEU A 74 -0.42 -4.20 5.61
CA LEU A 74 -1.12 -3.01 5.16
C LEU A 74 -2.29 -2.69 6.12
N ALA A 75 -2.55 -1.42 6.35
CA ALA A 75 -3.60 -0.91 7.23
C ALA A 75 -4.20 0.37 6.64
N THR A 76 -5.44 0.69 7.00
CA THR A 76 -5.95 2.04 6.78
C THR A 76 -5.36 2.99 7.82
N ALA A 77 -5.31 4.28 7.55
CA ALA A 77 -4.81 5.25 8.55
C ALA A 77 -5.62 5.30 9.86
N GLN A 78 -6.87 4.83 9.86
CA GLN A 78 -7.70 4.70 11.06
C GLN A 78 -7.28 3.51 11.93
N ASP A 79 -6.76 2.45 11.30
CA ASP A 79 -6.30 1.22 11.95
C ASP A 79 -4.78 1.24 12.25
N ALA A 80 -4.04 2.18 11.66
CA ALA A 80 -2.63 2.38 11.89
C ALA A 80 -2.40 3.03 13.27
N ALA A 81 -2.16 2.20 14.28
CA ALA A 81 -1.56 2.66 15.53
C ALA A 81 -0.07 2.92 15.27
N TRP A 82 0.27 4.17 14.93
CA TRP A 82 1.66 4.61 14.75
C TRP A 82 2.46 4.31 16.02
N GLY A 83 3.45 3.43 15.92
CA GLY A 83 4.33 3.01 17.00
C GLY A 83 5.80 3.26 16.67
N ALA A 84 6.68 3.10 17.67
CA ALA A 84 8.13 3.11 17.45
C ALA A 84 8.51 2.12 16.34
N HIS A 85 9.31 2.52 15.35
CA HIS A 85 9.67 1.72 14.16
C HIS A 85 8.53 1.58 13.13
N SER A 86 7.81 2.68 12.89
CA SER A 86 6.83 2.74 11.79
C SER A 86 7.47 3.46 10.61
N LEU A 87 8.13 2.71 9.73
CA LEU A 87 8.87 3.08 8.52
C LEU A 87 10.02 4.04 8.61
N ASP A 88 11.01 3.70 7.80
CA ASP A 88 12.18 4.52 7.53
C ASP A 88 12.25 5.08 6.11
N ARG A 89 11.59 4.46 5.09
CA ARG A 89 11.70 4.88 3.67
C ARG A 89 10.43 4.57 2.84
N ILE A 90 10.05 5.50 1.95
CA ILE A 90 9.18 5.22 0.79
C ILE A 90 10.07 4.98 -0.43
N GLN A 91 9.95 3.83 -1.07
CA GLN A 91 10.64 3.55 -2.33
C GLN A 91 9.63 3.50 -3.47
N ALA A 92 9.65 4.54 -4.31
CA ALA A 92 8.83 4.61 -5.52
C ALA A 92 9.62 4.06 -6.72
N ALA A 93 9.06 3.07 -7.42
CA ALA A 93 9.58 2.62 -8.70
C ALA A 93 8.81 3.30 -9.85
N GLY A 94 9.50 4.20 -10.57
CA GLY A 94 9.01 4.88 -11.79
C GLY A 94 8.43 6.28 -11.56
N ASP A 95 8.76 7.22 -12.45
CA ASP A 95 8.27 8.63 -12.46
C ASP A 95 6.83 8.78 -13.02
N LEU A 96 6.09 7.68 -13.13
CA LEU A 96 4.85 7.60 -13.94
C LEU A 96 3.55 7.81 -13.14
N TRP A 97 3.63 8.09 -11.84
CA TRP A 97 2.45 8.31 -10.98
C TRP A 97 1.55 9.44 -11.46
N ILE A 98 2.12 10.50 -12.04
CA ILE A 98 1.34 11.59 -12.62
C ILE A 98 0.43 11.12 -13.76
N GLY A 99 0.83 10.07 -14.49
CA GLY A 99 0.04 9.46 -15.56
C GLY A 99 -1.19 8.69 -15.07
N LEU A 100 -1.30 8.43 -13.77
CA LEU A 100 -2.47 7.80 -13.17
C LEU A 100 -3.60 8.81 -12.88
N ILE A 101 -3.29 10.11 -12.79
CA ILE A 101 -4.31 11.14 -12.58
C ILE A 101 -5.25 11.18 -13.79
N GLY A 102 -6.56 11.23 -13.53
CA GLY A 102 -7.59 11.15 -14.57
C GLY A 102 -7.92 9.70 -14.99
N SER A 103 -7.29 8.70 -14.39
CA SER A 103 -7.62 7.29 -14.65
C SER A 103 -8.76 6.83 -13.76
N THR A 104 -9.63 5.96 -14.27
CA THR A 104 -10.69 5.32 -13.47
C THR A 104 -10.17 4.07 -12.78
N LEU A 105 -10.38 3.90 -11.48
CA LEU A 105 -10.05 2.68 -10.74
C LEU A 105 -11.03 1.55 -11.14
N ARG A 106 -10.52 0.48 -11.75
CA ARG A 106 -11.32 -0.61 -12.32
C ARG A 106 -11.42 -1.83 -11.45
N SER A 107 -10.35 -2.19 -10.76
CA SER A 107 -10.36 -3.34 -9.85
C SER A 107 -9.22 -3.21 -8.86
N VAL A 108 -9.36 -3.88 -7.73
CA VAL A 108 -8.32 -3.98 -6.72
C VAL A 108 -8.09 -5.44 -6.38
N GLU A 109 -6.86 -5.92 -6.54
CA GLU A 109 -6.49 -7.29 -6.20
C GLU A 109 -5.62 -7.30 -4.94
N LEU A 110 -5.99 -8.14 -3.98
CA LEU A 110 -5.39 -8.23 -2.66
C LEU A 110 -4.45 -9.43 -2.60
N PHE A 111 -3.26 -9.27 -2.04
CA PHE A 111 -2.28 -10.35 -1.95
C PHE A 111 -1.76 -10.54 -0.53
N THR A 112 -1.39 -11.78 -0.23
CA THR A 112 -0.71 -12.21 1.00
C THR A 112 0.54 -13.02 0.68
N LEU A 113 1.35 -13.27 1.70
CA LEU A 113 2.46 -14.22 1.63
C LEU A 113 1.93 -15.66 1.76
N PRO A 114 2.59 -16.65 1.13
CA PRO A 114 2.13 -18.03 1.15
C PRO A 114 2.17 -18.68 2.55
N ASP A 115 2.98 -18.14 3.45
CA ASP A 115 3.17 -18.63 4.82
C ASP A 115 2.35 -17.87 5.87
N ASP A 116 1.51 -16.91 5.47
CA ASP A 116 0.67 -16.16 6.39
C ASP A 116 -0.64 -16.91 6.70
N GLU A 117 -0.65 -17.60 7.85
CA GLU A 117 -1.82 -18.36 8.33
C GLU A 117 -3.07 -17.48 8.54
N HIS A 118 -2.87 -16.19 8.79
CA HIS A 118 -3.94 -15.23 9.01
C HIS A 118 -4.40 -14.53 7.74
N ARG A 119 -3.74 -14.78 6.60
CA ARG A 119 -4.07 -14.20 5.30
C ARG A 119 -4.14 -12.68 5.35
N ARG A 120 -3.16 -12.04 5.99
CA ARG A 120 -3.12 -10.58 6.11
C ARG A 120 -2.67 -10.00 4.76
N VAL A 121 -3.25 -8.86 4.39
CA VAL A 121 -2.89 -8.19 3.13
C VAL A 121 -1.54 -7.53 3.29
N VAL A 122 -0.59 -7.89 2.43
CA VAL A 122 0.78 -7.31 2.41
C VAL A 122 0.98 -6.35 1.24
N VAL A 123 0.28 -6.58 0.13
CA VAL A 123 0.33 -5.71 -1.05
C VAL A 123 -1.00 -5.74 -1.78
N VAL A 124 -1.31 -4.64 -2.44
CA VAL A 124 -2.53 -4.44 -3.22
C VAL A 124 -2.15 -3.97 -4.61
N LYS A 125 -2.76 -4.56 -5.65
CA LYS A 125 -2.68 -4.11 -7.04
C LYS A 125 -3.94 -3.35 -7.42
N HIS A 126 -3.80 -2.10 -7.81
CA HIS A 126 -4.85 -1.26 -8.34
C HIS A 126 -4.77 -1.25 -9.86
N ARG A 127 -5.80 -1.74 -10.55
CA ARG A 127 -5.90 -1.63 -12.01
C ARG A 127 -6.74 -0.41 -12.36
N THR A 128 -6.25 0.40 -13.28
CA THR A 128 -6.93 1.61 -13.76
C THR A 128 -7.15 1.54 -15.27
N THR A 129 -7.81 2.53 -15.85
CA THR A 129 -7.98 2.63 -17.32
C THR A 129 -6.67 2.86 -18.07
N ASN A 130 -5.66 3.46 -17.42
CA ASN A 130 -4.42 3.88 -18.08
C ASN A 130 -3.19 3.10 -17.60
N GLY A 131 -3.38 2.02 -16.83
CA GLY A 131 -2.30 1.19 -16.33
C GLY A 131 -2.67 0.50 -15.03
N SER A 132 -1.66 0.19 -14.23
CA SER A 132 -1.82 -0.36 -12.89
C SER A 132 -0.78 0.22 -11.95
N PHE A 133 -1.09 0.20 -10.67
CA PHE A 133 -0.11 0.49 -9.66
C PHE A 133 -0.28 -0.43 -8.47
N TRP A 134 0.74 -0.45 -7.62
CA TRP A 134 0.83 -1.32 -6.49
C TRP A 134 1.21 -0.54 -5.25
N VAL A 135 0.64 -0.91 -4.11
CA VAL A 135 1.00 -0.37 -2.80
C VAL A 135 1.06 -1.52 -1.80
N GLY A 136 2.17 -1.65 -1.08
CA GLY A 136 2.34 -2.70 -0.08
C GLY A 136 3.47 -2.42 0.89
N THR A 137 3.63 -3.33 1.85
CA THR A 137 4.80 -3.36 2.74
C THR A 137 5.97 -4.04 2.04
N GLY A 138 7.19 -3.53 2.21
CA GLY A 138 8.41 -4.16 1.70
C GLY A 138 9.44 -3.18 1.13
N GLY A 139 10.60 -3.73 0.79
CA GLY A 139 11.75 -2.99 0.27
C GLY A 139 11.89 -3.07 -1.25
N LYS A 140 12.99 -2.51 -1.77
CA LYS A 140 13.28 -2.33 -3.21
C LYS A 140 12.94 -3.54 -4.10
N ASP A 141 13.30 -4.73 -3.63
CA ASP A 141 13.30 -5.97 -4.42
C ASP A 141 12.30 -7.01 -3.89
N PHE A 142 11.41 -6.66 -2.95
CA PHE A 142 10.50 -7.62 -2.33
C PHE A 142 9.32 -6.95 -1.61
N VAL A 143 8.10 -7.47 -1.79
CA VAL A 143 6.93 -7.08 -0.97
C VAL A 143 6.56 -8.17 0.04
N GLY A 144 6.13 -7.76 1.23
CA GLY A 144 5.87 -8.62 2.38
C GLY A 144 7.04 -8.74 3.37
N ASP A 145 8.07 -7.90 3.27
CA ASP A 145 9.20 -7.85 4.22
C ASP A 145 9.22 -6.49 4.98
N GLN A 146 10.16 -6.34 5.92
CA GLN A 146 10.22 -5.31 6.95
C GLN A 146 10.00 -3.87 6.50
N ASP A 147 9.41 -3.11 7.42
CA ASP A 147 9.50 -1.66 7.73
C ASP A 147 9.76 -0.64 6.60
N ASP A 148 9.44 -0.97 5.35
CA ASP A 148 9.44 -0.07 4.19
C ASP A 148 8.05 -0.06 3.51
N LEU A 149 7.67 1.07 2.90
CA LEU A 149 6.51 1.13 1.99
C LEU A 149 7.03 0.91 0.56
N TRP A 150 6.52 -0.16 -0.07
CA TRP A 150 6.80 -0.47 -1.45
C TRP A 150 5.69 0.04 -2.37
N VAL A 151 6.11 0.69 -3.46
CA VAL A 151 5.18 1.30 -4.40
C VAL A 151 5.70 1.21 -5.84
N GLY A 152 4.86 0.75 -6.77
CA GLY A 152 5.23 0.61 -8.19
C GLY A 152 4.11 0.97 -9.16
N VAL A 153 4.41 1.67 -10.25
CA VAL A 153 3.48 1.93 -11.37
C VAL A 153 3.90 1.10 -12.56
N ASP A 154 2.95 0.37 -13.14
CA ASP A 154 3.15 -0.52 -14.30
C ASP A 154 4.38 -1.44 -14.16
N ARG A 155 4.70 -1.76 -12.91
CA ARG A 155 5.81 -2.60 -12.51
C ARG A 155 5.36 -3.49 -11.39
N ASP A 156 5.35 -4.79 -11.66
CA ASP A 156 5.06 -5.79 -10.65
C ASP A 156 6.25 -5.92 -9.68
N PRO A 157 6.01 -6.26 -8.40
CA PRO A 157 7.08 -6.56 -7.46
C PRO A 157 7.84 -7.81 -7.93
N SER A 158 9.14 -7.88 -7.64
CA SER A 158 10.01 -8.97 -8.11
C SER A 158 9.57 -10.35 -7.64
N ASN A 159 8.94 -10.43 -6.47
CA ASN A 159 8.39 -11.67 -5.91
C ASN A 159 6.90 -11.88 -6.24
N TYR A 160 6.33 -11.21 -7.25
CA TYR A 160 4.91 -11.34 -7.60
C TYR A 160 4.46 -12.80 -7.78
N SER A 161 5.31 -13.65 -8.38
CA SER A 161 5.00 -15.07 -8.61
C SER A 161 4.84 -15.90 -7.33
N GLU A 162 5.30 -15.38 -6.19
CA GLU A 162 5.23 -16.05 -4.89
C GLU A 162 4.01 -15.61 -4.07
N LEU A 163 3.34 -14.54 -4.50
CA LEU A 163 2.20 -13.97 -3.79
C LEU A 163 0.92 -14.80 -3.99
N VAL A 164 0.14 -14.92 -2.93
CA VAL A 164 -1.16 -15.59 -2.96
C VAL A 164 -2.27 -14.55 -3.05
N SER A 165 -3.08 -14.62 -4.10
CA SER A 165 -4.25 -13.76 -4.26
C SER A 165 -5.31 -14.12 -3.23
N LEU A 166 -5.79 -13.12 -2.49
CA LEU A 166 -6.87 -13.23 -1.51
C LEU A 166 -8.25 -12.91 -2.11
N GLY A 167 -8.26 -12.35 -3.31
CA GLY A 167 -9.48 -11.97 -4.02
C GLY A 167 -9.31 -10.67 -4.79
N VAL A 168 -10.30 -10.40 -5.64
CA VAL A 168 -10.40 -9.18 -6.45
C VAL A 168 -11.68 -8.45 -6.07
N ALA A 169 -11.57 -7.17 -5.75
CA ALA A 169 -12.70 -6.26 -5.64
C ALA A 169 -12.93 -5.60 -7.01
N GLU A 170 -14.13 -5.77 -7.56
CA GLU A 170 -14.56 -5.22 -8.85
C GLU A 170 -15.87 -4.43 -8.67
N PRO A 171 -16.17 -3.46 -9.55
CA PRO A 171 -17.44 -2.76 -9.54
C PRO A 171 -18.59 -3.75 -9.65
N GLU A 172 -19.66 -3.53 -8.89
CA GLU A 172 -20.88 -4.32 -9.07
C GLU A 172 -21.36 -4.19 -10.53
N ALA A 173 -21.63 -5.33 -11.16
CA ALA A 173 -22.19 -5.35 -12.50
C ALA A 173 -23.55 -4.64 -12.46
N ARG A 174 -23.66 -3.51 -13.18
CA ARG A 174 -24.90 -2.77 -13.34
C ARG A 174 -25.91 -3.53 -14.19
#